data_AF-A0A7C3UWR3-F1
#
_entry.id   AF-A0A7C3UWR3-F1
#
_cell.length_a   1.000
_cell.length_b   1.000
_cell.length_c   1.000
_cell.angle_alpha   90.00
_cell.angle_beta   90.00
_cell.angle_gamma   90.00
#
_symmetry.space_group_name_H-M   'P 1'
#
loop_
_entity.id
_entity.type
_entity.pdbx_description
1 polymer ?
#
loop_
_entity_poly.entity_id
_entity_poly.type
_entity_poly.pdbx_seq_one_letter_code
_entity_poly.pdbx_strand_id
1 'polypeptide(L)' 'MKKLVVMFTFFLLLSGVALAEDENKQSESTKKCEKVCVQWEERRDCRPDPVFPGKQICASYKVCTKYEEKCSEDK' A
#
# COMPACT_ATOMS: atom_id res chain seq x y z
N MET A 1 46.35 15.00 15.08
CA MET A 1 45.48 14.65 13.93
C MET A 1 44.31 15.65 13.94
N LYS A 2 44.31 16.65 13.04
CA LYS A 2 43.47 16.73 11.82
C LYS A 2 41.97 16.61 12.17
N LYS A 3 41.06 17.56 11.95
CA LYS A 3 41.03 18.87 11.30
C LYS A 3 39.87 19.68 11.90
N LEU A 4 40.10 20.97 12.06
CA LEU A 4 39.12 22.04 12.19
C LEU A 4 38.41 22.24 10.83
N VAL A 5 37.27 22.92 10.86
CA VAL A 5 36.65 23.71 9.76
C VAL A 5 35.45 23.08 9.02
N VAL A 6 34.27 23.61 9.37
CA VAL A 6 33.26 24.26 8.50
C VAL A 6 32.85 23.53 7.22
N MET A 7 31.54 23.25 7.10
CA MET A 7 30.82 23.51 5.85
C MET A 7 29.32 23.67 6.11
N PHE A 8 28.96 24.87 6.56
CA PHE A 8 27.75 25.54 6.09
C PHE A 8 27.97 25.81 4.60
N THR A 9 27.30 25.08 3.70
CA THR A 9 26.88 25.50 2.32
C THR A 9 26.50 24.28 1.47
N PHE A 10 25.21 24.05 1.29
CA PHE A 10 24.64 23.63 0.01
C PHE A 10 23.23 24.22 -0.07
N PHE A 11 23.12 25.53 -0.34
CA PHE A 11 22.85 26.05 -1.69
C PHE A 11 21.57 25.42 -2.26
N LEU A 12 20.39 26.03 -2.11
CA LEU A 12 19.89 27.09 -3.02
C LEU A 12 20.03 26.76 -4.52
N LEU A 13 19.59 25.57 -4.94
CA LEU A 13 19.26 25.26 -6.33
C LEU A 13 18.17 24.19 -6.26
N LEU A 14 16.88 24.54 -6.30
CA LEU A 14 16.09 24.48 -7.52
C LEU A 14 14.83 25.35 -7.35
N SER A 15 15.00 26.65 -7.50
CA SER A 15 13.92 27.52 -7.95
C SER A 15 13.64 27.24 -9.43
N GLY A 16 12.36 27.00 -9.75
CA GLY A 16 11.81 27.32 -11.07
C GLY A 16 11.28 26.13 -11.89
N VAL A 17 9.98 25.85 -11.74
CA VAL A 17 9.07 25.78 -12.89
C VAL A 17 7.74 26.42 -12.45
N ALA A 18 7.48 27.61 -12.99
CA ALA A 18 6.14 28.16 -13.14
C ALA A 18 5.45 27.44 -14.32
N LEU A 19 4.11 27.58 -14.43
CA LEU A 19 3.18 27.03 -15.45
C LEU A 19 2.49 25.75 -14.97
N ALA A 20 1.16 25.63 -14.97
CA ALA A 20 0.11 26.53 -15.38
C ALA A 20 -1.18 26.09 -14.67
N GLU A 21 -2.05 27.06 -14.45
CA GLU A 21 -3.49 26.86 -14.42
C GLU A 21 -3.87 26.02 -15.65
N ASP A 22 -4.33 24.79 -15.44
CA ASP A 22 -4.93 23.97 -16.50
C ASP A 22 -6.33 23.58 -16.05
N GLU A 23 -7.25 24.54 -16.25
CA GLU A 23 -8.64 24.24 -16.54
C GLU A 23 -8.68 23.40 -17.83
N ASN A 24 -8.46 22.09 -17.73
CA ASN A 24 -8.84 21.18 -18.81
C ASN A 24 -9.93 20.23 -18.32
N LYS A 25 -11.16 20.60 -18.68
CA LYS A 25 -12.24 19.64 -18.89
C LYS A 25 -11.81 18.71 -20.02
N GLN A 26 -10.99 17.72 -19.72
CA GLN A 26 -10.75 16.62 -20.62
C GLN A 26 -11.37 15.39 -19.98
N SER A 27 -12.41 14.92 -20.65
CA SER A 27 -13.18 13.71 -20.35
C SER A 27 -12.25 12.51 -20.12
N GLU A 28 -11.77 12.31 -18.90
CA GLU A 28 -11.16 11.05 -18.51
C GLU A 28 -12.30 10.04 -18.34
N SER A 29 -12.38 9.09 -19.26
CA SER A 29 -12.94 7.77 -18.99
C SER A 29 -12.38 7.31 -17.64
N THR A 30 -13.17 7.42 -16.57
CA THR A 30 -12.72 7.15 -15.21
C THR A 30 -12.54 5.65 -15.06
N LYS A 31 -11.42 5.14 -15.55
CA LYS A 31 -11.04 3.74 -15.43
C LYS A 31 -10.91 3.42 -13.95
N LYS A 32 -11.90 2.73 -13.37
CA LYS A 32 -11.89 2.32 -11.97
C LYS A 32 -11.08 1.04 -11.86
N CYS A 33 -9.96 1.13 -11.15
CA CYS A 33 -9.11 -0.01 -10.84
C CYS A 33 -9.36 -0.45 -9.39
N GLU A 34 -9.66 -1.74 -9.22
CA GLU A 34 -9.85 -2.36 -7.92
C GLU A 34 -8.80 -3.46 -7.70
N LYS A 35 -8.25 -3.53 -6.48
CA LYS A 35 -7.39 -4.65 -6.08
C LYS A 35 -8.26 -5.84 -5.69
N VAL A 36 -8.23 -6.88 -6.51
CA VAL A 36 -9.01 -8.09 -6.31
C VAL A 36 -8.08 -9.22 -5.87
N CYS A 37 -8.49 -9.98 -4.85
CA CYS A 37 -7.74 -11.17 -4.47
C CYS A 37 -7.92 -12.28 -5.51
N VAL A 38 -6.82 -12.84 -6.02
CA VAL A 38 -6.85 -13.92 -7.02
C VAL A 38 -6.35 -15.25 -6.46
N GLN A 39 -5.65 -15.24 -5.33
CA GLN A 39 -5.16 -16.45 -4.68
C GLN A 39 -5.41 -16.38 -3.18
N TRP A 40 -6.11 -17.41 -2.69
CA TRP A 40 -6.43 -17.60 -1.28
C TRP A 40 -5.65 -18.79 -0.73
N GLU A 41 -5.11 -18.63 0.47
CA GLU A 41 -4.50 -19.70 1.25
C GLU A 41 -5.35 -19.94 2.49
N GLU A 42 -5.66 -21.20 2.79
CA GLU A 42 -6.32 -21.57 4.03
C GLU A 42 -5.29 -21.73 5.15
N ARG A 43 -5.50 -21.01 6.25
CA ARG A 43 -4.67 -21.11 7.45
C ARG A 43 -5.50 -21.62 8.60
N ARG A 44 -4.83 -22.28 9.54
CA ARG A 44 -5.43 -22.70 10.81
C ARG A 44 -4.72 -21.99 11.95
N ASP A 45 -5.52 -21.52 12.89
CA ASP A 45 -5.04 -20.98 14.15
C ASP A 45 -5.70 -21.79 15.28
N CYS A 46 -4.87 -22.37 16.14
CA CYS A 46 -5.29 -23.16 17.28
C CYS A 46 -4.88 -22.43 18.55
N ARG A 47 -5.84 -22.19 19.43
CA ARG A 47 -5.63 -21.50 20.70
C ARG A 47 -6.16 -22.35 21.86
N PRO A 48 -5.61 -22.20 23.08
CA PRO A 48 -6.20 -22.83 24.25
C PRO A 48 -7.67 -22.44 24.42
N ASP A 49 -8.50 -23.41 24.79
CA ASP A 49 -9.90 -23.18 25.10
C ASP A 49 -10.01 -22.42 26.43
N PRO A 50 -10.63 -21.22 26.47
CA PRO A 50 -10.74 -20.44 27.69
C PRO A 50 -11.73 -21.04 28.71
N VAL A 51 -12.63 -21.94 28.28
CA VAL A 51 -13.66 -22.57 29.10
C VAL A 51 -13.21 -23.94 29.60
N PHE A 52 -12.47 -24.70 28.77
CA PHE A 52 -12.05 -26.06 29.09
C PHE A 52 -10.51 -26.17 29.18
N PRO A 53 -9.93 -26.08 30.39
CA PRO A 53 -8.48 -26.20 30.60
C PRO A 53 -7.92 -27.48 29.98
N GLY A 54 -6.85 -27.35 29.18
CA GLY A 54 -6.19 -28.47 28.50
C GLY A 54 -6.81 -28.88 27.16
N LYS A 55 -7.89 -28.23 26.72
CA LYS A 55 -8.41 -28.34 25.35
C LYS A 55 -7.92 -27.18 24.48
N GLN A 56 -7.92 -27.37 23.17
CA GLN A 56 -7.63 -26.32 22.19
C GLN A 56 -8.82 -26.18 21.24
N ILE A 57 -9.10 -24.94 20.83
CA ILE A 57 -10.05 -24.60 19.78
C ILE A 57 -9.24 -24.20 18.56
N CYS A 58 -9.53 -24.81 17.42
CA CYS A 58 -8.91 -24.48 16.14
C CYS A 58 -9.94 -23.83 15.20
N ALA A 59 -9.58 -22.70 14.60
CA ALA A 59 -10.35 -22.05 13.55
C ALA A 59 -9.56 -22.10 12.24
N SER A 60 -10.25 -22.36 11.12
CA SER A 60 -9.68 -22.14 9.79
C SER A 60 -10.21 -20.84 9.19
N TYR A 61 -9.32 -20.10 8.53
CA TYR A 61 -9.65 -18.86 7.84
C TYR A 61 -8.83 -18.74 6.57
N LYS A 62 -9.37 -18.02 5.59
CA LYS A 62 -8.69 -17.77 4.31
C LYS A 62 -7.97 -16.44 4.38
N VAL A 63 -6.72 -16.43 3.93
CA VAL A 63 -5.92 -15.22 3.76
C VAL A 63 -5.63 -15.04 2.28
N CYS A 64 -5.78 -13.82 1.77
CA CYS A 64 -5.36 -13.54 0.42
C CYS A 64 -3.83 -13.49 0.35
N THR A 65 -3.22 -14.28 -0.51
CA THR A 65 -1.76 -14.30 -0.71
C THR A 65 -1.33 -13.57 -1.97
N LYS A 66 -2.24 -13.38 -2.93
CA LYS A 66 -1.97 -12.64 -4.16
C LYS A 66 -3.16 -11.77 -4.57
N TYR A 67 -2.88 -10.49 -4.79
CA TYR A 67 -3.83 -9.53 -5.34
C TYR A 67 -3.44 -9.18 -6.78
N GLU A 68 -4.45 -8.93 -7.62
CA GLU A 68 -4.27 -8.36 -8.95
C GLU A 68 -5.14 -7.11 -9.08
N GLU A 69 -4.65 -6.12 -9.81
CA GLU A 69 -5.39 -4.91 -10.11
C GLU A 69 -6.24 -5.14 -11.35
N LYS A 70 -7.56 -5.07 -11.18
CA LYS A 70 -8.51 -5.18 -12.29
C LYS A 70 -9.13 -3.83 -12.53
N CYS A 71 -8.93 -3.33 -13.74
CA CYS A 71 -9.49 -2.07 -14.15
C CYS A 71 -10.67 -2.29 -15.08
N SER A 72 -11.79 -1.68 -14.74
CA SER A 72 -12.99 -1.66 -15.57
C SER A 72 -13.14 -0.26 -16.16
N GLU A 73 -13.48 -0.18 -17.44
CA GLU A 73 -14.01 1.06 -17.99
C GLU A 73 -15.50 1.10 -17.65
N ASP A 74 -15.95 2.18 -16.99
CA ASP A 74 -17.37 2.41 -16.75
C ASP A 74 -18.08 2.43 -18.12
N LYS A 75 -18.95 1.45 -18.37
CA LYS A 75 -19.74 1.32 -19.61
C LYS A 75 -21.05 2.09 -19.51
#